data_AF-A0A518FWB2-F1
#
_entry.id   AF-A0A518FWB2-F1
#
_cell.length_a   1.000
_cell.length_b   1.000
_cell.length_c   1.000
_cell.angle_alpha   90.00
_cell.angle_beta   90.00
_cell.angle_gamma   90.00
#
_symmetry.space_group_name_H-M   'P 1'
#
loop_
_entity.id
_entity.type
_entity.pdbx_description
1 polymer ?
#
loop_
_entity_poly.entity_id
_entity_poly.type
_entity_poly.pdbx_seq_one_letter_code
_entity_poly.pdbx_strand_id
1 'polypeptide(L)'
;MNTLNVTTDRFQRQSDLIPAERLSQLTATVIGVGAIGRQVALQLAAIGTPRIQLVDFDTVESTNITTQGYRCHDLGQAKVDATARAIQELDESIQVTTHDDRYRATIPTGEAVFCCVDSISARAAIWRSAGKHCKFWCDGRMQGEVMRVLTAVDTTSFNQYAETLFPQHEAQPGSCTAHGTIYTANIAAGLMVQRFGRWLRGLPCLQNITLNLLAMELCAE
;
A
#
# COMPACT_ATOMS: atom_id res chain seq x y z
N MET A 1 31.72 -29.16 18.21
CA MET A 1 31.08 -28.89 16.90
C MET A 1 29.90 -27.99 17.17
N ASN A 2 30.05 -26.69 16.93
CA ASN A 2 29.03 -25.69 17.20
C ASN A 2 28.11 -25.61 15.97
N THR A 3 26.98 -26.31 16.00
CA THR A 3 25.89 -26.11 15.05
C THR A 3 25.28 -24.74 15.32
N LEU A 4 25.92 -23.69 14.80
CA LEU A 4 25.26 -22.42 14.60
C LEU A 4 24.05 -22.70 13.72
N ASN A 5 22.85 -22.63 14.31
CA ASN A 5 21.62 -22.46 13.56
C ASN A 5 21.81 -21.17 12.76
N VAL A 6 22.30 -21.29 11.52
CA VAL A 6 22.23 -20.23 10.53
C VAL A 6 20.74 -20.10 10.26
N THR A 7 20.07 -19.20 10.99
CA THR A 7 18.76 -18.72 10.61
C THR A 7 18.92 -18.26 9.17
N THR A 8 18.36 -19.03 8.24
CA THR A 8 18.53 -18.75 6.81
C THR A 8 17.89 -17.39 6.57
N ASP A 9 18.68 -16.40 6.18
CA ASP A 9 18.16 -15.09 5.78
C ASP A 9 17.31 -15.27 4.53
N ARG A 10 16.00 -15.33 4.73
CA ARG A 10 15.02 -15.57 3.66
C ARG A 10 14.92 -14.40 2.68
N PHE A 11 15.51 -13.26 2.98
CA PHE A 11 15.49 -12.06 2.15
C PHE A 11 16.79 -11.85 1.36
N GLN A 12 17.75 -12.77 1.43
CA GLN A 12 19.05 -12.67 0.75
C GLN A 12 18.94 -12.41 -0.76
N ARG A 13 17.93 -12.96 -1.45
CA ARG A 13 17.76 -12.79 -2.91
C ARG A 13 17.34 -11.40 -3.35
N GLN A 14 16.96 -10.53 -2.41
CA GLN A 14 16.50 -9.17 -2.68
C GLN A 14 17.30 -8.11 -1.92
N SER A 15 18.35 -8.48 -1.18
CA SER A 15 19.14 -7.58 -0.34
C SER A 15 19.76 -6.41 -1.12
N ASP A 16 20.14 -6.62 -2.37
CA ASP A 16 20.70 -5.57 -3.24
C ASP A 16 19.66 -4.52 -3.67
N LEU A 17 18.37 -4.89 -3.61
CA LEU A 17 17.26 -4.04 -4.02
C LEU A 17 16.53 -3.44 -2.82
N ILE A 18 16.58 -4.09 -1.67
CA ILE A 18 15.87 -3.74 -0.44
C ILE A 18 16.87 -3.67 0.73
N PRO A 19 17.36 -2.46 1.09
CA PRO A 19 18.36 -2.31 2.15
C PRO A 19 17.73 -2.54 3.53
N ALA A 20 18.06 -3.68 4.15
CA ALA A 20 17.49 -4.15 5.41
C ALA A 20 17.70 -3.17 6.56
N GLU A 21 18.87 -2.55 6.67
CA GLU A 21 19.18 -1.60 7.73
C GLU A 21 18.25 -0.39 7.69
N ARG A 22 18.03 0.18 6.50
CA ARG A 22 17.11 1.31 6.35
C ARG A 22 15.66 0.87 6.56
N LEU A 23 15.27 -0.30 6.05
CA LEU A 23 13.92 -0.82 6.21
C LEU A 23 13.57 -1.06 7.69
N SER A 24 14.53 -1.54 8.48
CA SER A 24 14.37 -1.81 9.92
C SER A 24 14.11 -0.58 10.79
N GLN A 25 14.37 0.62 10.28
CA GLN A 25 14.17 1.88 10.99
C GLN A 25 12.78 2.49 10.74
N LEU A 26 11.95 1.85 9.92
CA LEU A 26 10.70 2.40 9.45
C LEU A 26 9.51 1.59 9.97
N THR A 27 8.35 2.23 9.97
CA THR A 27 7.05 1.57 10.04
C THR A 27 6.27 1.92 8.77
N ALA A 28 5.83 0.91 8.03
CA ALA A 28 4.99 1.09 6.86
C ALA A 28 3.51 1.07 7.26
N THR A 29 2.79 2.15 6.98
CA THR A 29 1.36 2.28 7.28
C THR A 29 0.56 2.15 6.00
N VAL A 30 -0.34 1.17 5.93
CA VAL A 30 -1.27 0.95 4.81
C VAL A 30 -2.66 1.35 5.26
N ILE A 31 -3.22 2.39 4.61
CA ILE A 31 -4.54 2.94 4.94
C ILE A 31 -5.50 2.57 3.81
N GLY A 32 -6.51 1.78 4.15
CA GLY A 32 -7.32 1.02 3.20
C GLY A 32 -6.60 -0.29 2.86
N VAL A 33 -7.19 -1.42 3.24
CA VAL A 33 -6.73 -2.79 2.99
C VAL A 33 -7.71 -3.50 2.05
N GLY A 34 -8.27 -2.74 1.10
CA GLY A 34 -9.09 -3.27 0.01
C GLY A 34 -8.24 -3.89 -1.11
N ALA A 35 -8.72 -3.76 -2.36
CA ALA A 35 -8.09 -4.38 -3.54
C ALA A 35 -6.58 -4.08 -3.66
N ILE A 36 -6.18 -2.81 -3.69
CA ILE A 36 -4.76 -2.41 -3.78
C ILE A 36 -4.05 -2.64 -2.45
N GLY A 37 -4.62 -2.13 -1.35
CA GLY A 37 -3.95 -2.06 -0.06
C GLY A 37 -3.56 -3.41 0.52
N ARG A 38 -4.42 -4.43 0.36
CA ARG A 38 -4.06 -5.79 0.75
C ARG A 38 -2.82 -6.30 0.00
N GLN A 39 -2.73 -6.07 -1.32
CA GLN A 39 -1.57 -6.50 -2.08
C GLN A 39 -0.32 -5.71 -1.68
N VAL A 40 -0.45 -4.40 -1.40
CA VAL A 40 0.67 -3.59 -0.87
C VAL A 40 1.16 -4.18 0.44
N ALA A 41 0.27 -4.50 1.38
CA ALA A 41 0.64 -5.06 2.68
C ALA A 41 1.36 -6.42 2.56
N LEU A 42 0.86 -7.31 1.70
CA LEU A 42 1.50 -8.61 1.45
C LEU A 42 2.86 -8.47 0.75
N GLN A 43 2.99 -7.54 -0.19
CA GLN A 43 4.27 -7.28 -0.86
C GLN A 43 5.28 -6.61 0.09
N LEU A 44 4.84 -5.69 0.96
CA LEU A 44 5.67 -5.12 2.03
C LEU A 44 6.21 -6.22 2.96
N ALA A 45 5.36 -7.19 3.32
CA ALA A 45 5.79 -8.35 4.09
C ALA A 45 6.79 -9.22 3.32
N ALA A 46 6.53 -9.50 2.05
CA ALA A 46 7.41 -10.30 1.20
C ALA A 46 8.80 -9.66 0.99
N ILE A 47 8.90 -8.33 0.99
CA ILE A 47 10.20 -7.62 0.95
C ILE A 47 10.90 -7.52 2.31
N GLY A 48 10.30 -8.07 3.39
CA GLY A 48 10.89 -8.11 4.72
C GLY A 48 10.68 -6.83 5.54
N THR A 49 9.58 -6.10 5.32
CA THR A 49 9.25 -4.93 6.15
C THR A 49 8.89 -5.39 7.57
N PRO A 50 9.67 -5.03 8.61
CA PRO A 50 9.53 -5.65 9.93
C PRO A 50 8.37 -5.08 10.76
N ARG A 51 7.87 -3.89 10.41
CA ARG A 51 6.75 -3.23 11.09
C ARG A 51 5.75 -2.72 10.07
N ILE A 52 4.56 -3.31 10.07
CA ILE A 52 3.46 -2.95 9.18
C ILE A 52 2.26 -2.54 10.03
N GLN A 53 1.71 -1.36 9.79
CA GLN A 53 0.46 -0.90 10.37
C GLN A 53 -0.64 -0.96 9.31
N LEU A 54 -1.79 -1.53 9.66
CA LEU A 54 -2.96 -1.68 8.80
C LEU A 54 -4.12 -0.88 9.37
N VAL A 55 -4.78 -0.07 8.55
CA VAL A 55 -5.97 0.70 8.94
C VAL A 55 -7.07 0.47 7.91
N ASP A 56 -8.16 -0.16 8.32
CA ASP A 56 -9.37 -0.38 7.53
C ASP A 56 -10.53 -0.66 8.50
N PHE A 57 -11.77 -0.37 8.13
CA PHE A 57 -12.95 -0.59 8.98
C PHE A 57 -13.92 -1.63 8.39
N ASP A 58 -13.62 -2.14 7.19
CA ASP A 58 -14.47 -3.08 6.51
C ASP A 58 -14.22 -4.50 7.01
N THR A 59 -15.28 -5.30 6.88
CA THR A 59 -15.24 -6.76 7.02
C THR A 59 -15.07 -7.40 5.64
N VAL A 60 -14.50 -8.59 5.58
CA VAL A 60 -14.37 -9.37 4.33
C VAL A 60 -15.73 -9.86 3.86
N GLU A 61 -16.08 -9.51 2.63
CA GLU A 61 -17.28 -9.96 1.92
C GLU A 61 -16.95 -10.98 0.82
N SER A 62 -17.97 -11.71 0.34
CA SER A 62 -17.83 -12.75 -0.68
C SER A 62 -17.20 -12.25 -1.98
N THR A 63 -17.53 -11.02 -2.40
CA THR A 63 -16.95 -10.38 -3.59
C THR A 63 -15.46 -10.11 -3.43
N ASN A 64 -14.97 -9.96 -2.20
CA ASN A 64 -13.57 -9.64 -1.93
C ASN A 64 -12.65 -10.87 -2.09
N ILE A 65 -13.21 -12.08 -2.05
CA ILE A 65 -12.46 -13.33 -2.30
C ILE A 65 -11.86 -13.31 -3.70
N THR A 66 -12.65 -12.93 -4.71
CA THR A 66 -12.23 -12.93 -6.12
C THR A 66 -11.57 -11.62 -6.56
N THR A 67 -11.90 -10.50 -5.93
CA THR A 67 -11.41 -9.17 -6.35
C THR A 67 -10.22 -8.66 -5.54
N GLN A 68 -10.02 -9.17 -4.32
CA GLN A 68 -8.98 -8.70 -3.39
C GLN A 68 -8.10 -9.86 -2.88
N GLY A 69 -8.48 -11.11 -3.14
CA GLY A 69 -7.69 -12.30 -2.82
C GLY A 69 -7.78 -12.74 -1.36
N TYR A 70 -8.81 -12.32 -0.62
CA TYR A 70 -9.15 -12.93 0.66
C TYR A 70 -9.54 -14.39 0.49
N ARG A 71 -9.39 -15.19 1.54
CA ARG A 71 -9.72 -16.62 1.50
C ARG A 71 -11.14 -16.86 2.00
N CYS A 72 -11.72 -18.00 1.64
CA CYS A 72 -13.09 -18.34 2.08
C CYS A 72 -13.25 -18.35 3.61
N HIS A 73 -12.21 -18.71 4.36
CA HIS A 73 -12.24 -18.69 5.83
C HIS A 73 -12.15 -17.29 6.43
N ASP A 74 -11.79 -16.26 5.63
CA ASP A 74 -11.75 -14.88 6.09
C ASP A 74 -13.13 -14.22 6.06
N LEU A 75 -14.14 -14.84 5.45
CA LEU A 75 -15.47 -14.26 5.31
C LEU A 75 -16.05 -13.85 6.68
N GLY A 76 -16.51 -12.60 6.79
CA GLY A 76 -17.04 -12.06 8.03
C GLY A 76 -15.99 -11.62 9.06
N GLN A 77 -14.69 -11.71 8.74
CA GLN A 77 -13.61 -11.22 9.59
C GLN A 77 -13.21 -9.79 9.20
N ALA A 78 -12.70 -9.01 10.16
CA ALA A 78 -12.13 -7.70 9.86
C ALA A 78 -11.01 -7.82 8.80
N LYS A 79 -11.02 -6.95 7.80
CA LYS A 79 -10.03 -6.98 6.70
C LYS A 79 -8.60 -6.84 7.21
N VAL A 80 -8.41 -6.00 8.24
CA VAL A 80 -7.10 -5.80 8.87
C VAL A 80 -6.58 -7.07 9.54
N ASP A 81 -7.44 -7.82 10.23
CA ASP A 81 -7.05 -9.06 10.93
C ASP A 81 -6.77 -10.20 9.95
N ALA A 82 -7.64 -10.38 8.94
CA ALA A 82 -7.41 -11.36 7.88
C ALA A 82 -6.09 -11.08 7.13
N THR A 83 -5.78 -9.81 6.88
CA THR A 83 -4.52 -9.43 6.23
C THR A 83 -3.32 -9.61 7.16
N ALA A 84 -3.45 -9.30 8.45
CA ALA A 84 -2.41 -9.54 9.44
C ALA A 84 -2.05 -11.03 9.55
N ARG A 85 -3.06 -11.91 9.58
CA ARG A 85 -2.83 -13.37 9.52
C ARG A 85 -2.06 -13.77 8.27
N ALA A 86 -2.46 -13.26 7.10
CA ALA A 86 -1.78 -13.57 5.84
C ALA A 86 -0.33 -13.06 5.81
N ILE A 87 -0.03 -11.92 6.46
CA ILE A 87 1.35 -11.43 6.64
C ILE A 87 2.15 -12.38 7.55
N GLN A 88 1.57 -12.81 8.67
CA GLN A 88 2.22 -13.71 9.62
C GLN A 88 2.47 -15.10 9.03
N GLU A 89 1.62 -15.56 8.11
CA GLU A 89 1.87 -16.78 7.32
C GLU A 89 3.11 -16.66 6.41
N LEU A 90 3.45 -15.45 5.95
CA LEU A 90 4.67 -15.21 5.17
C LEU A 90 5.90 -15.16 6.08
N ASP A 91 5.82 -14.40 7.18
CA ASP A 91 6.87 -14.27 8.16
C ASP A 91 6.33 -13.85 9.53
N GLU A 92 6.42 -14.76 10.51
CA GLU A 92 6.00 -14.55 11.89
C GLU A 92 6.82 -13.49 12.64
N SER A 93 8.00 -13.12 12.14
CA SER A 93 8.83 -12.07 12.75
C SER A 93 8.33 -10.65 12.47
N ILE A 94 7.42 -10.49 11.50
CA ILE A 94 6.85 -9.19 11.15
C ILE A 94 5.83 -8.75 12.19
N GLN A 95 6.07 -7.58 12.77
CA GLN A 95 5.14 -6.95 13.69
C GLN A 95 4.03 -6.26 12.91
N VAL A 96 2.79 -6.75 13.08
CA VAL A 96 1.60 -6.15 12.48
C VAL A 96 0.77 -5.44 13.54
N THR A 97 0.49 -4.16 13.35
CA THR A 97 -0.46 -3.39 14.16
C THR A 97 -1.73 -3.16 13.35
N THR A 98 -2.88 -3.63 13.84
CA THR A 98 -4.17 -3.45 13.18
C THR A 98 -4.99 -2.36 13.86
N HIS A 99 -5.66 -1.55 13.06
CA HIS A 99 -6.71 -0.61 13.49
C HIS A 99 -7.96 -0.90 12.68
N ASP A 100 -8.91 -1.61 13.29
CA ASP A 100 -10.25 -1.87 12.74
C ASP A 100 -11.16 -0.64 12.93
N ASP A 101 -10.80 0.47 12.31
CA ASP A 101 -11.56 1.73 12.33
C ASP A 101 -11.24 2.55 11.07
N ARG A 102 -12.11 3.50 10.76
CA ARG A 102 -11.83 4.52 9.77
C ARG A 102 -10.60 5.29 10.22
N TYR A 103 -9.73 5.64 9.29
CA TYR A 103 -8.58 6.48 9.61
C TYR A 103 -9.05 7.80 10.26
N ARG A 104 -8.44 8.13 11.40
CA ARG A 104 -8.60 9.42 12.10
C ARG A 104 -7.21 9.98 12.37
N ALA A 105 -7.10 11.31 12.48
CA ALA A 105 -5.84 11.97 12.79
C ALA A 105 -5.22 11.56 14.14
N THR A 106 -6.00 10.94 15.02
CA THR A 106 -5.54 10.36 16.30
C THR A 106 -4.79 9.04 16.12
N ILE A 107 -4.94 8.36 14.98
CA ILE A 107 -4.18 7.15 14.66
C ILE A 107 -2.79 7.58 14.19
N PRO A 108 -1.72 7.26 14.95
CA PRO A 108 -0.36 7.62 14.56
C PRO A 108 0.06 6.80 13.35
N THR A 109 0.64 7.46 12.35
CA THR A 109 1.21 6.82 11.16
C THR A 109 2.73 6.71 11.27
N GLY A 110 3.30 5.69 10.64
CA GLY A 110 4.74 5.54 10.47
C GLY A 110 5.36 6.47 9.43
N GLU A 111 6.65 6.27 9.15
CA GLU A 111 7.43 7.09 8.23
C GLU A 111 7.08 6.87 6.76
N ALA A 112 6.54 5.69 6.41
CA ALA A 112 6.13 5.36 5.05
C ALA A 112 4.62 5.10 5.02
N VAL A 113 3.87 5.93 4.30
CA VAL A 113 2.41 5.85 4.22
C VAL A 113 1.98 5.45 2.81
N PHE A 114 1.17 4.41 2.75
CA PHE A 114 0.52 3.90 1.55
C PHE A 114 -0.98 4.17 1.66
N CYS A 115 -1.47 5.15 0.89
CA CYS A 115 -2.87 5.53 0.83
C CYS A 115 -3.57 4.73 -0.28
N CYS A 116 -4.46 3.82 0.13
CA CYS A 116 -5.11 2.83 -0.73
C CYS A 116 -6.64 2.84 -0.58
N VAL A 117 -7.21 3.93 -0.03
CA VAL A 117 -8.65 4.14 0.09
C VAL A 117 -9.29 4.37 -1.28
N ASP A 118 -10.61 4.32 -1.40
CA ASP A 118 -11.31 4.40 -2.69
C ASP A 118 -11.90 5.78 -3.01
N SER A 119 -12.17 6.62 -2.01
CA SER A 119 -12.74 7.97 -2.21
C SER A 119 -11.69 9.09 -2.19
N ILE A 120 -11.94 10.16 -2.96
CA ILE A 120 -11.04 11.33 -2.96
C ILE A 120 -11.19 12.14 -1.66
N SER A 121 -12.38 12.13 -1.04
CA SER A 121 -12.64 12.76 0.25
C SER A 121 -11.82 12.13 1.38
N ALA A 122 -11.76 10.80 1.45
CA ALA A 122 -10.92 10.09 2.41
C ALA A 122 -9.43 10.38 2.17
N ARG A 123 -8.97 10.33 0.91
CA ARG A 123 -7.58 10.69 0.54
C ARG A 123 -7.21 12.08 1.04
N ALA A 124 -8.06 13.08 0.78
CA ALA A 124 -7.81 14.45 1.20
C ALA A 124 -7.80 14.59 2.73
N ALA A 125 -8.66 13.87 3.44
CA ALA A 125 -8.67 13.86 4.91
C ALA A 125 -7.39 13.24 5.50
N ILE A 126 -6.96 12.09 4.98
CA ILE A 126 -5.73 11.42 5.41
C ILE A 126 -4.51 12.29 5.10
N TRP A 127 -4.44 12.87 3.90
CA TRP A 127 -3.34 13.74 3.49
C TRP A 127 -3.13 14.92 4.44
N ARG A 128 -4.21 15.59 4.86
CA ARG A 128 -4.14 16.76 5.74
C ARG A 128 -3.48 16.45 7.09
N SER A 129 -3.62 15.24 7.62
CA SER A 129 -2.99 14.82 8.87
C SER A 129 -1.67 14.08 8.64
N ALA A 130 -1.67 12.98 7.88
CA ALA A 130 -0.53 12.08 7.76
C ALA A 130 0.57 12.61 6.82
N GLY A 131 0.21 13.37 5.78
CA GLY A 131 1.17 13.84 4.77
C GLY A 131 2.33 14.62 5.39
N LYS A 132 2.06 15.50 6.36
CA LYS A 132 3.09 16.32 7.01
C LYS A 132 4.03 15.55 7.94
N HIS A 133 3.69 14.30 8.28
CA HIS A 133 4.40 13.51 9.28
C HIS A 133 5.14 12.30 8.70
N CYS A 134 4.89 11.96 7.44
CA CYS A 134 5.59 10.88 6.75
C CYS A 134 6.82 11.39 5.96
N LYS A 135 7.77 10.49 5.72
CA LYS A 135 8.95 10.71 4.87
C LYS A 135 8.77 10.14 3.46
N PHE A 136 7.83 9.21 3.32
CA PHE A 136 7.44 8.59 2.06
C PHE A 136 5.92 8.50 2.02
N TRP A 137 5.31 9.03 0.97
CA TRP A 137 3.89 8.94 0.70
C TRP A 137 3.67 8.30 -0.67
N CYS A 138 2.78 7.31 -0.74
CA CYS A 138 2.39 6.69 -1.99
C CYS A 138 0.86 6.48 -2.03
N ASP A 139 0.19 7.02 -3.05
CA ASP A 139 -1.25 6.95 -3.24
C ASP A 139 -1.58 6.12 -4.49
N GLY A 140 -2.27 4.99 -4.27
CA GLY A 140 -2.75 4.11 -5.30
C GLY A 140 -4.20 4.42 -5.65
N ARG A 141 -4.47 4.68 -6.93
CA ARG A 141 -5.81 4.89 -7.47
C ARG A 141 -6.07 3.88 -8.58
N MET A 142 -7.25 3.29 -8.60
CA MET A 142 -7.64 2.32 -9.63
C MET A 142 -9.10 2.52 -10.00
N GLN A 143 -9.36 2.45 -11.30
CA GLN A 143 -10.70 2.42 -11.88
C GLN A 143 -10.70 1.42 -13.03
N GLY A 144 -11.27 0.23 -12.78
CA GLY A 144 -11.23 -0.88 -13.74
C GLY A 144 -9.79 -1.32 -14.03
N GLU A 145 -9.34 -1.09 -15.25
CA GLU A 145 -8.01 -1.44 -15.77
C GLU A 145 -7.06 -0.25 -15.93
N VAL A 146 -7.50 0.93 -15.45
CA VAL A 146 -6.68 2.13 -15.38
C VAL A 146 -6.25 2.33 -13.94
N MET A 147 -4.94 2.48 -13.73
CA MET A 147 -4.38 2.77 -12.41
C MET A 147 -3.50 4.01 -12.47
N ARG A 148 -3.45 4.72 -11.34
CA ARG A 148 -2.55 5.84 -11.13
C ARG A 148 -1.83 5.66 -9.81
N VAL A 149 -0.51 5.80 -9.82
CA VAL A 149 0.35 5.74 -8.63
C VAL A 149 1.04 7.08 -8.48
N LEU A 150 0.75 7.77 -7.38
CA LEU A 150 1.34 9.05 -7.03
C LEU A 150 2.31 8.87 -5.88
N THR A 151 3.52 9.42 -5.97
CA THR A 151 4.56 9.29 -4.94
C THR A 151 5.13 10.64 -4.55
N ALA A 152 5.24 10.89 -3.24
CA ALA A 152 5.88 12.08 -2.69
C ALA A 152 6.93 11.71 -1.63
N VAL A 153 8.11 12.30 -1.73
CA VAL A 153 9.30 11.96 -0.91
C VAL A 153 10.10 13.17 -0.44
N ASP A 154 9.76 14.36 -0.93
CA ASP A 154 10.41 15.64 -0.62
C ASP A 154 9.43 16.82 -0.75
N THR A 155 9.79 17.98 -0.22
CA THR A 155 8.90 19.16 -0.19
C THR A 155 8.25 19.48 -1.55
N THR A 156 9.01 19.34 -2.64
CA THR A 156 8.52 19.61 -4.00
C THR A 156 7.43 18.62 -4.41
N SER A 157 7.70 17.32 -4.31
CA SER A 157 6.75 16.26 -4.64
C SER A 157 5.55 16.21 -3.69
N PHE A 158 5.71 16.63 -2.42
CA PHE A 158 4.60 16.80 -1.49
C PHE A 158 3.64 17.91 -1.94
N ASN A 159 4.16 19.05 -2.41
CA ASN A 159 3.31 20.12 -2.95
C ASN A 159 2.59 19.66 -4.23
N GLN A 160 3.30 19.00 -5.14
CA GLN A 160 2.73 18.45 -6.37
C GLN A 160 1.64 17.41 -6.10
N TYR A 161 1.82 16.53 -5.09
CA TYR A 161 0.78 15.60 -4.68
C TYR A 161 -0.49 16.33 -4.19
N ALA A 162 -0.32 17.39 -3.38
CA ALA A 162 -1.45 18.13 -2.83
C ALA A 162 -2.35 18.73 -3.93
N GLU A 163 -1.77 19.12 -5.07
CA GLU A 163 -2.48 19.64 -6.25
C GLU A 163 -3.33 18.56 -6.96
N THR A 164 -3.09 17.27 -6.70
CA THR A 164 -3.89 16.17 -7.28
C THR A 164 -5.18 15.86 -6.54
N LEU A 165 -5.42 16.52 -5.40
CA LEU A 165 -6.59 16.36 -4.57
C LEU A 165 -7.63 17.42 -4.94
N PHE A 166 -8.87 16.98 -5.15
CA PHE A 166 -9.99 17.85 -5.53
C PHE A 166 -11.25 17.47 -4.75
N PRO A 167 -12.23 18.38 -4.64
CA PRO A 167 -13.51 18.09 -3.99
C PRO A 167 -14.24 16.89 -4.60
N GLN A 168 -14.91 16.08 -3.78
CA GLN A 168 -15.62 14.88 -4.23
C GLN A 168 -16.68 15.14 -5.31
N HIS A 169 -17.28 16.33 -5.36
CA HIS A 169 -18.28 16.70 -6.37
C HIS A 169 -17.67 16.95 -7.77
N GLU A 170 -16.36 17.17 -7.87
CA GLU A 170 -15.63 17.26 -9.13
C GLU A 170 -15.15 15.89 -9.63
N ALA A 171 -15.28 14.85 -8.80
CA ALA A 171 -14.96 13.49 -9.21
C ALA A 171 -15.96 13.01 -10.26
N GLN A 172 -15.46 12.58 -11.41
CA GLN A 172 -16.30 11.96 -12.43
C GLN A 172 -16.87 10.65 -11.88
N PRO A 173 -18.20 10.47 -11.85
CA PRO A 173 -18.79 9.21 -11.44
C PRO A 173 -18.35 8.13 -12.44
N GLY A 174 -17.59 7.14 -11.94
CA GLY A 174 -17.19 5.99 -12.73
C GLY A 174 -18.42 5.21 -13.18
N SER A 175 -18.73 5.26 -14.47
CA SER A 175 -19.82 4.48 -15.07
C SER A 175 -19.34 3.05 -15.35
N CYS A 176 -19.21 2.19 -14.35
CA CYS A 176 -19.13 0.75 -14.63
C CYS A 176 -19.40 -0.09 -13.37
N THR A 177 -20.15 -1.17 -13.54
CA THR A 177 -20.41 -2.19 -12.53
C THR A 177 -19.14 -2.95 -12.10
N ALA A 178 -18.06 -2.89 -12.88
CA ALA A 178 -16.75 -3.47 -12.57
C ALA A 178 -15.86 -2.45 -11.83
N HIS A 179 -15.72 -2.60 -10.51
CA HIS A 179 -14.96 -1.69 -9.66
C HIS A 179 -13.43 -1.93 -9.69
N GLY A 180 -12.98 -3.08 -10.21
CA GLY A 180 -11.57 -3.41 -10.38
C GLY A 180 -11.32 -4.91 -10.43
N THR A 181 -10.15 -5.31 -10.92
CA THR A 181 -9.71 -6.70 -10.98
C THR A 181 -8.48 -6.91 -10.08
N ILE A 182 -8.30 -8.14 -9.60
CA ILE A 182 -7.17 -8.47 -8.72
C ILE A 182 -5.82 -8.27 -9.41
N TYR A 183 -5.73 -8.47 -10.73
CA TYR A 183 -4.48 -8.27 -11.46
C TYR A 183 -4.11 -6.79 -11.57
N THR A 184 -5.08 -5.90 -11.84
CA THR A 184 -4.83 -4.45 -11.86
C THR A 184 -4.36 -3.98 -10.49
N ALA A 185 -5.00 -4.47 -9.42
CA ALA A 185 -4.62 -4.17 -8.05
C ALA A 185 -3.20 -4.65 -7.71
N ASN A 186 -2.81 -5.85 -8.17
CA ASN A 186 -1.46 -6.38 -8.00
C ASN A 186 -0.40 -5.54 -8.72
N ILE A 187 -0.68 -5.10 -9.95
CA ILE A 187 0.23 -4.24 -10.72
C ILE A 187 0.38 -2.88 -10.02
N ALA A 188 -0.72 -2.27 -9.58
CA ALA A 188 -0.69 -1.01 -8.84
C ALA A 188 0.14 -1.16 -7.55
N ALA A 189 -0.11 -2.20 -6.75
CA ALA A 189 0.66 -2.48 -5.55
C ALA A 189 2.15 -2.72 -5.84
N GLY A 190 2.46 -3.45 -6.91
CA GLY A 190 3.83 -3.66 -7.39
C GLY A 190 4.53 -2.35 -7.71
N LEU A 191 3.86 -1.45 -8.43
CA LEU A 191 4.39 -0.11 -8.70
C LEU A 191 4.61 0.69 -7.41
N MET A 192 3.68 0.66 -6.46
CA MET A 192 3.79 1.37 -5.17
C MET A 192 4.99 0.85 -4.33
N VAL A 193 5.10 -0.47 -4.16
CA VAL A 193 6.19 -1.08 -3.39
C VAL A 193 7.53 -0.94 -4.11
N GLN A 194 7.54 -0.96 -5.44
CA GLN A 194 8.73 -0.66 -6.21
C GLN A 194 9.22 0.79 -5.99
N ARG A 195 8.30 1.77 -5.90
CA ARG A 195 8.65 3.16 -5.57
C ARG A 195 9.24 3.27 -4.17
N PHE A 196 8.68 2.54 -3.22
CA PHE A 196 9.25 2.44 -1.88
C PHE A 196 10.67 1.85 -1.90
N GLY A 197 10.90 0.75 -2.62
CA GLY A 197 12.23 0.15 -2.78
C GLY A 197 13.25 1.08 -3.47
N ARG A 198 12.81 1.94 -4.40
CA ARG A 198 13.68 2.99 -4.98
C ARG A 198 14.02 4.05 -3.94
N TRP A 199 13.02 4.54 -3.22
CA TRP A 199 13.21 5.54 -2.18
C TRP A 199 14.16 5.04 -1.09
N LEU A 200 14.02 3.78 -0.65
CA LEU A 200 14.93 3.12 0.29
C LEU A 200 16.40 3.12 -0.18
N ARG A 201 16.64 3.07 -1.49
CA ARG A 201 17.99 3.14 -2.07
C ARG A 201 18.47 4.55 -2.39
N GLY A 202 17.68 5.58 -2.07
CA GLY A 202 18.01 6.97 -2.40
C GLY A 202 17.96 7.26 -3.91
N LEU A 203 17.25 6.44 -4.67
CA LEU A 203 17.07 6.64 -6.10
C LEU A 203 15.92 7.62 -6.38
N PRO A 204 15.98 8.39 -7.48
CA PRO A 204 14.87 9.25 -7.89
C PRO A 204 13.56 8.45 -8.04
N CYS A 205 12.48 9.00 -7.51
CA CYS A 205 11.13 8.44 -7.61
C CYS A 205 10.29 9.30 -8.55
N LEU A 206 9.77 8.69 -9.61
CA LEU A 206 8.76 9.31 -10.45
C LEU A 206 7.51 9.58 -9.61
N GLN A 207 6.94 10.76 -9.78
CA GLN A 207 5.92 11.29 -8.90
C GLN A 207 4.53 10.88 -9.34
N ASN A 208 4.33 10.66 -10.64
CA ASN A 208 3.05 10.29 -11.21
C ASN A 208 3.23 9.22 -12.28
N ILE A 209 2.66 8.05 -12.05
CA ILE A 209 2.51 7.02 -13.08
C ILE A 209 1.03 6.84 -13.35
N THR A 210 0.66 6.81 -14.62
CA THR A 210 -0.63 6.26 -15.05
C THR A 210 -0.36 5.08 -15.96
N LEU A 211 -1.03 3.96 -15.70
CA LEU A 211 -1.00 2.78 -16.55
C LEU A 211 -2.43 2.42 -16.95
N ASN A 212 -2.69 2.44 -18.25
CA ASN A 212 -3.94 2.01 -18.85
C ASN A 212 -3.72 0.65 -19.50
N LEU A 213 -4.23 -0.43 -18.89
CA LEU A 213 -4.04 -1.78 -19.44
C LEU A 213 -4.90 -2.05 -20.68
N LEU A 214 -6.01 -1.31 -20.87
CA LEU A 214 -6.83 -1.43 -22.09
C LEU A 214 -6.06 -0.97 -23.33
N ALA A 215 -5.32 0.12 -23.19
CA ALA A 215 -4.49 0.68 -24.26
C ALA A 215 -3.04 0.16 -24.23
N MET A 216 -2.64 -0.53 -23.16
CA MET A 216 -1.25 -0.87 -22.85
C MET A 216 -0.32 0.35 -22.84
N GLU A 217 -0.80 1.47 -22.29
CA GLU A 217 -0.11 2.75 -22.27
C GLU A 217 0.38 3.10 -20.87
N LEU A 218 1.66 3.45 -20.76
CA LEU A 218 2.31 3.92 -19.55
C LEU A 218 2.73 5.39 -19.71
N CYS A 219 2.17 6.27 -18.89
CA CYS A 219 2.60 7.65 -18.75
C CYS A 219 3.32 7.82 -17.42
N ALA A 220 4.51 8.44 -17.44
CA ALA A 220 5.34 8.64 -16.26
C ALA A 220 5.92 10.06 -16.25
N GLU A 221 5.70 10.76 -15.14
CA GLU A 221 6.14 12.13 -14.86
C GLU A 221 6.87 12.20 -13.51
#